data_AF-D3EC12-F1
#
_entry.id   AF-D3EC12-F1
#
_cell.length_a   1.000
_cell.length_b   1.000
_cell.length_c   1.000
_cell.angle_alpha   90.00
_cell.angle_beta   90.00
_cell.angle_gamma   90.00
#
_symmetry.space_group_name_H-M   'P 1'
#
loop_
_entity.id
_entity.type
_entity.pdbx_description
1 polymer ?
#
loop_
_entity_poly.entity_id
_entity_poly.type
_entity_poly.pdbx_seq_one_letter_code
_entity_poly.pdbx_strand_id
1 'polypeptide(L)' 'MLNIALIAVSAAIITWLELPRMLREKEYREVWGFAAFMIIAIGISVAQTILRDIPTPLVMITIAFKPLSDWLTAIGLIQ' A
#
# COMPACT_ATOMS: atom_id res chain seq x y z
N MET A 1 11.73 8.71 -7.10
CA MET A 1 12.77 7.70 -6.83
C MET A 1 12.83 7.31 -5.36
N LEU A 2 12.79 8.25 -4.41
CA LEU A 2 12.74 7.96 -2.97
C LEU A 2 11.61 6.99 -2.56
N ASN A 3 10.38 7.17 -3.09
CA ASN A 3 9.25 6.29 -2.77
C ASN A 3 9.52 4.82 -3.16
N ILE A 4 10.13 4.59 -4.33
CA ILE A 4 10.45 3.23 -4.80
C ILE A 4 11.53 2.60 -3.92
N ALA A 5 12.54 3.39 -3.51
CA ALA A 5 13.57 2.92 -2.58
C ALA A 5 12.95 2.54 -1.22
N LEU A 6 12.02 3.33 -0.70
CA LEU A 6 11.29 3.01 0.54
C LEU A 6 10.46 1.74 0.41
N ILE A 7 9.75 1.56 -0.71
CA ILE A 7 8.99 0.33 -1.01
C ILE A 7 9.92 -0.88 -1.04
N ALA A 8 11.07 -0.77 -1.71
CA ALA A 8 12.04 -1.87 -1.82
C ALA A 8 12.66 -2.23 -0.45
N VAL A 9 13.04 -1.23 0.35
CA VAL A 9 13.61 -1.45 1.69
C VAL A 9 12.59 -2.08 2.62
N SER A 10 11.36 -1.58 2.64
CA SER A 10 10.29 -2.17 3.47
C SER A 10 9.97 -3.60 3.06
N ALA A 11 9.87 -3.88 1.75
CA ALA A 11 9.69 -5.24 1.26
C ALA A 11 10.84 -6.18 1.66
N ALA A 12 12.09 -5.70 1.60
CA ALA A 12 13.26 -6.46 2.01
C ALA A 12 13.24 -6.78 3.51
N ILE A 13 12.88 -5.81 4.36
CA ILE A 13 12.77 -5.99 5.81
C ILE A 13 11.69 -7.03 6.15
N ILE A 14 10.50 -6.90 5.57
CA ILE A 14 9.38 -7.84 5.80
C ILE A 14 9.79 -9.25 5.37
N THR A 15 10.37 -9.38 4.18
CA THR A 15 10.85 -10.68 3.68
C THR A 15 11.93 -11.26 4.58
N TRP A 16 12.86 -10.44 5.07
CA TRP A 16 13.92 -10.90 5.98
C TRP A 16 13.36 -11.40 7.33
N LEU A 17 12.29 -10.80 7.84
CA LEU A 17 11.69 -11.22 9.12
C LEU A 17 10.82 -12.46 8.95
N GLU A 18 9.95 -12.47 7.94
CA GLU A 18 8.91 -13.49 7.77
C GLU A 18 9.43 -14.76 7.08
N LEU A 19 10.17 -14.61 5.98
CA LEU A 19 10.60 -15.73 5.13
C LEU A 19 11.46 -16.77 5.87
N PRO A 20 12.49 -16.41 6.67
CA PRO A 20 13.29 -17.42 7.36
C PRO A 20 12.50 -18.16 8.44
N ARG A 21 11.49 -17.53 9.06
CA ARG A 21 10.59 -18.22 9.99
C ARG A 21 9.82 -19.32 9.27
N MET A 22 9.17 -18.98 8.17
CA MET A 22 8.35 -19.91 7.38
C MET A 22 9.18 -21.05 6.77
N LEU A 23 10.40 -20.75 6.32
CA LEU A 23 11.34 -21.76 5.81
C LEU A 23 11.81 -22.73 6.91
N ARG A 24 12.03 -22.25 8.15
CA ARG A 24 12.38 -23.10 9.30
C ARG A 24 11.23 -24.01 9.70
N GLU A 25 10.00 -23.51 9.65
CA GLU A 25 8.79 -24.25 9.99
C GLU A 25 8.32 -25.19 8.85
N LYS A 26 9.01 -25.17 7.70
CA LYS A 26 8.67 -25.95 6.48
C LYS A 26 7.26 -25.65 5.94
N GLU A 27 6.80 -24.43 6.19
CA GLU A 27 5.52 -23.85 5.79
C GLU A 27 5.53 -23.43 4.31
N TYR A 28 5.85 -24.36 3.41
CA TYR A 28 6.05 -24.06 1.99
C TYR A 28 4.76 -23.57 1.30
N ARG A 29 3.60 -23.99 1.80
CA ARG A 29 2.31 -23.54 1.28
C ARG A 29 2.05 -22.08 1.66
N GLU A 30 2.36 -21.69 2.90
CA GLU A 30 2.27 -20.30 3.32
C GLU A 30 3.28 -19.42 2.58
N VAL A 31 4.51 -19.91 2.31
CA VAL A 31 5.54 -19.16 1.57
C VAL A 31 5.03 -18.73 0.19
N TRP A 32 4.30 -19.60 -0.49
CA TRP A 32 3.67 -19.26 -1.78
C TRP A 32 2.64 -18.15 -1.64
N GLY A 33 1.80 -18.19 -0.61
CA GLY A 33 0.83 -17.13 -0.32
C GLY A 33 1.53 -15.81 -0.03
N PHE A 34 2.52 -15.83 0.86
CA PHE A 34 3.34 -14.67 1.21
C PHE A 34 4.00 -14.06 -0.04
N ALA A 35 4.65 -14.88 -0.87
CA ALA A 35 5.31 -14.42 -2.08
C ALA A 35 4.32 -13.78 -3.08
N ALA A 36 3.15 -14.41 -3.29
CA ALA A 36 2.11 -13.88 -4.16
C ALA A 36 1.62 -12.51 -3.66
N PHE A 37 1.27 -12.40 -2.37
CA PHE A 37 0.84 -11.13 -1.77
C PHE A 37 1.94 -10.07 -1.79
N MET A 38 3.20 -10.44 -1.56
CA MET A 38 4.34 -9.52 -1.62
C MET A 38 4.54 -8.96 -3.03
N ILE A 39 4.48 -9.80 -4.06
CA ILE A 39 4.58 -9.36 -5.46
C ILE A 39 3.44 -8.41 -5.80
N ILE A 40 2.21 -8.73 -5.40
CA ILE A 40 1.04 -7.88 -5.63
C ILE A 40 1.21 -6.53 -4.90
N ALA A 41 1.63 -6.54 -3.64
CA ALA A 41 1.82 -5.33 -2.84
C ALA A 41 2.89 -4.41 -3.43
N ILE A 42 4.05 -4.96 -3.81
CA ILE A 42 5.12 -4.20 -4.47
C ILE A 42 4.64 -3.70 -5.83
N GLY A 43 4.02 -4.56 -6.63
CA GLY A 43 3.50 -4.23 -7.96
C GLY A 43 2.53 -3.05 -7.91
N ILE A 44 1.54 -3.10 -7.01
CA ILE A 44 0.56 -2.02 -6.81
C ILE A 44 1.26 -0.74 -6.34
N SER A 45 2.22 -0.82 -5.42
CA SER A 45 2.91 0.35 -4.85
C SER A 45 3.81 1.04 -5.89
N VAL A 46 4.52 0.25 -6.70
CA VAL A 46 5.35 0.74 -7.80
C VAL A 46 4.46 1.30 -8.91
N ALA A 47 3.38 0.60 -9.27
CA ALA A 47 2.41 1.05 -10.25
C ALA A 47 1.81 2.41 -9.85
N GLN A 48 1.38 2.61 -8.60
CA GLN A 48 0.91 3.92 -8.13
C GLN A 48 1.98 5.02 -8.22
N THR A 49 3.26 4.66 -8.03
CA THR A 49 4.36 5.63 -8.09
C THR A 49 4.68 6.04 -9.54
N ILE A 50 4.54 5.12 -10.49
CA ILE A 50 4.84 5.34 -11.91
C ILE A 50 3.62 5.90 -12.66
N LEU A 51 2.47 5.23 -12.50
CA LEU A 51 1.18 5.61 -13.07
C LEU A 51 0.53 6.63 -12.13
N ARG A 52 1.00 7.89 -12.23
CA ARG A 52 0.51 9.01 -11.40
C ARG A 52 -1.00 9.26 -11.50
N ASP A 53 -1.64 8.73 -12.53
CA ASP A 53 -3.07 8.93 -12.80
C ASP A 53 -3.98 7.90 -12.12
N ILE A 54 -3.44 6.88 -11.45
CA ILE A 54 -4.25 5.93 -10.68
C ILE A 54 -4.55 6.55 -9.31
N PRO A 55 -5.82 6.92 -9.02
CA PRO A 55 -6.19 7.47 -7.73
C PRO A 55 -5.94 6.43 -6.65
N THR A 56 -5.19 6.81 -5.62
CA THR A 56 -4.95 5.94 -4.47
C THR A 56 -6.25 5.70 -3.71
N PRO A 57 -6.40 4.61 -2.94
CA PRO A 57 -7.59 4.38 -2.13
C PRO A 57 -7.90 5.55 -1.19
N LEU A 58 -6.87 6.22 -0.67
CA LEU A 58 -7.02 7.43 0.12
C LEU A 58 -7.68 8.55 -0.69
N VAL A 59 -7.23 8.79 -1.92
CA VAL A 59 -7.83 9.78 -2.83
C VAL A 59 -9.27 9.41 -3.15
N MET A 60 -9.60 8.14 -3.35
CA MET A 60 -10.98 7.69 -3.56
C MET A 60 -11.86 8.02 -2.35
N ILE A 61 -11.38 7.75 -1.14
CA ILE A 61 -12.06 8.14 0.11
C ILE A 61 -12.21 9.66 0.16
N THR A 62 -11.15 10.42 -0.13
CA THR A 62 -11.21 11.88 -0.16
C THR A 62 -12.27 12.37 -1.16
N ILE A 63 -12.35 11.81 -2.36
CA ILE A 63 -13.36 12.18 -3.36
C ILE A 63 -14.78 11.92 -2.83
N ALA A 64 -15.00 10.79 -2.17
CA ALA A 64 -16.31 10.45 -1.59
C ALA A 64 -16.72 11.41 -0.46
N PHE A 65 -15.76 11.82 0.38
CA PHE A 65 -16.00 12.70 1.53
C PHE A 65 -15.94 14.20 1.19
N LYS A 66 -15.31 14.57 0.07
CA LYS A 66 -15.15 15.96 -0.37
C LYS A 66 -16.47 16.75 -0.43
N PRO A 67 -17.58 16.26 -1.03
CA PRO A 67 -18.82 17.03 -1.07
C PRO A 67 -19.39 17.34 0.32
N LEU A 68 -19.22 16.42 1.28
CA LEU A 68 -19.62 16.65 2.66
C LEU A 68 -18.71 17.69 3.33
N SER A 69 -17.40 17.56 3.12
CA SER A 69 -16.42 18.53 3.64
C SER A 69 -16.69 19.93 3.10
N ASP A 70 -16.89 20.08 1.79
CA ASP A 70 -17.17 21.35 1.13
C ASP A 70 -18.47 21.97 1.65
N TRP A 71 -19.50 21.14 1.92
CA TRP A 71 -20.75 21.60 2.54
C TRP A 71 -20.52 22.10 3.97
N LEU A 72 -19.76 21.36 4.78
CA LEU A 72 -19.44 21.75 6.17
C LEU A 72 -18.60 23.04 6.21
N THR A 73 -17.69 23.23 5.26
CA THR A 73 -16.92 24.47 5.09
C THR A 73 -17.83 25.63 4.65
N ALA A 74 -18.77 25.39 3.73
CA ALA A 74 -19.69 26.43 3.25
C ALA A 74 -20.62 26.97 4.34
N ILE A 75 -20.99 26.16 5.33
CA ILE A 75 -21.78 26.59 6.49
C ILE A 75 -20.92 27.09 7.67
N GLY A 76 -19.59 27.14 7.52
CA GLY A 76 -18.66 27.67 8.52
C GLY A 76 -18.41 26.76 9.73
N LEU A 77 -18.69 25.46 9.63
CA LEU A 77 -18.58 24.52 10.74
C LEU A 77 -17.15 24.00 10.94
N ILE A 78 -16.38 23.93 9.86
CA ILE A 78 -14.96 23.55 9.83
C ILE A 78 -14.18 24.51 8.91
N GLN A 79 -12.88 24.66 9.18
CA GLN A 79 -11.95 25.49 8.39
C GLN A 79 -11.09 24.64 7.46
#